data_AF-A1KC66-F1
#
_entry.id   AF-A1KC66-F1
#
_cell.length_a   1.000
_cell.length_b   1.000
_cell.length_c   1.000
_cell.angle_alpha   90.00
_cell.angle_beta   90.00
_cell.angle_gamma   90.00
#
_symmetry.space_group_name_H-M   'P 1'
#
loop_
_entity.id
_entity.type
_entity.pdbx_description
1 polymer ?
#
loop_
_entity_poly.entity_id
_entity_poly.type
_entity_poly.pdbx_seq_one_letter_code
_entity_poly.pdbx_strand_id
1 'polypeptide(L)'
;MNGLPHFQQDLDDIIHELATLAALCGLRLRDPGVMDAVLHNDPRLRQGNEAAFDKMRGLLVLAFTTVEHAVESEGVGPTSAFILRALAEVDERRGLRG
;
A
#
# COMPACT_ATOMS: atom_id res chain seq x y z
N MET A 1 0.75 23.07 12.61
CA MET A 1 -0.16 21.93 12.35
C MET A 1 -0.49 21.92 10.87
N ASN A 2 0.30 21.21 10.05
CA ASN A 2 0.05 21.08 8.61
C ASN A 2 -0.83 19.83 8.38
N GLY A 3 -2.02 19.84 8.98
CA GLY A 3 -2.87 18.66 9.10
C GLY A 3 -3.78 18.52 7.88
N LEU A 4 -3.74 17.35 7.23
CA LEU A 4 -4.65 16.81 6.22
C LEU A 4 -4.25 16.96 4.73
N PRO A 5 -4.06 18.16 4.12
CA PRO A 5 -3.79 18.25 2.66
C PRO A 5 -2.45 17.62 2.25
N HIS A 6 -1.37 17.88 3.00
CA HIS A 6 -0.06 17.29 2.72
C HIS A 6 -0.09 15.77 2.88
N PHE A 7 -0.76 15.27 3.91
CA PHE A 7 -0.92 13.83 4.14
C PHE A 7 -1.66 13.13 2.99
N GLN A 8 -2.68 13.78 2.41
CA GLN A 8 -3.39 13.24 1.25
C GLN A 8 -2.51 13.21 0.00
N GLN A 9 -1.72 14.25 -0.24
CA GLN A 9 -0.75 14.28 -1.34
C GLN A 9 0.31 13.19 -1.17
N ASP A 10 0.88 13.07 0.03
CA ASP A 10 1.88 12.04 0.35
C ASP A 10 1.32 10.63 0.13
N LEU A 11 0.06 10.38 0.52
CA LEU A 11 -0.60 9.10 0.31
C LEU A 11 -0.87 8.81 -1.17
N ASP A 12 -1.36 9.79 -1.92
CA ASP A 12 -1.61 9.64 -3.35
C ASP A 12 -0.29 9.40 -4.11
N ASP A 13 0.81 10.06 -3.71
CA ASP A 13 2.15 9.85 -4.26
C ASP A 13 2.67 8.43 -3.95
N ILE A 14 2.48 7.94 -2.73
CA ILE A 14 2.84 6.55 -2.36
C ILE A 14 2.03 5.54 -3.19
N ILE A 15 0.73 5.75 -3.37
CA ILE A 15 -0.12 4.86 -4.18
C ILE A 15 0.32 4.89 -5.64
N HIS A 16 0.63 6.07 -6.18
CA HIS A 16 1.11 6.21 -7.55
C HIS A 16 2.46 5.50 -7.75
N GLU A 17 3.37 5.64 -6.80
CA GLU A 17 4.66 4.96 -6.83
C GLU A 17 4.48 3.43 -6.75
N LEU A 18 3.63 2.92 -5.85
CA LEU A 18 3.31 1.49 -5.76
C LEU A 18 2.74 0.94 -7.08
N ALA A 19 1.84 1.69 -7.72
CA ALA A 19 1.28 1.30 -9.02
C ALA A 19 2.34 1.29 -10.13
N THR A 20 3.23 2.29 -10.12
CA THR A 20 4.33 2.40 -11.08
C THR A 20 5.31 1.25 -10.94
N LEU A 21 5.73 0.93 -9.71
CA LEU A 21 6.66 -0.17 -9.44
C LEU A 21 6.03 -1.53 -9.79
N ALA A 22 4.76 -1.73 -9.45
CA ALA A 22 4.04 -2.94 -9.83
C ALA A 22 4.01 -3.11 -11.36
N ALA A 23 3.74 -2.04 -12.11
CA ALA A 23 3.76 -2.06 -13.57
C ALA A 23 5.14 -2.39 -14.13
N LEU A 24 6.22 -1.84 -13.55
CA LEU A 24 7.61 -2.15 -13.93
C LEU A 24 7.98 -3.62 -13.70
N CYS A 25 7.38 -4.26 -12.69
CA CYS A 25 7.54 -5.68 -12.44
C CYS A 25 6.56 -6.56 -13.23
N GLY A 26 5.64 -5.99 -14.00
CA GLY A 26 4.57 -6.74 -14.68
C GLY A 26 3.55 -7.36 -13.72
N LEU A 27 3.43 -6.82 -12.51
CA LEU A 27 2.59 -7.36 -11.45
C LEU A 27 1.28 -6.58 -11.31
N ARG A 28 0.22 -7.30 -10.98
CA ARG A 28 -1.08 -6.73 -10.62
C ARG A 28 -1.32 -6.99 -9.15
N LEU A 29 -1.00 -6.02 -8.30
CA LEU A 29 -1.10 -6.17 -6.83
C LEU A 29 -2.52 -6.52 -6.33
N ARG A 30 -3.56 -6.26 -7.13
CA ARG A 30 -4.94 -6.63 -6.79
C ARG A 30 -5.28 -8.09 -7.09
N ASP A 31 -4.45 -8.78 -7.87
CA ASP A 31 -4.68 -10.18 -8.17
C ASP A 31 -4.44 -11.01 -6.90
N PRO A 32 -5.31 -12.00 -6.60
CA PRO A 32 -5.23 -12.77 -5.36
C PRO A 32 -3.83 -13.39 -5.15
N GLY A 33 -3.30 -13.24 -3.93
CA GLY A 33 -2.01 -13.81 -3.53
C GLY A 33 -0.76 -13.09 -4.05
N VAL A 34 -0.89 -12.09 -4.95
CA VAL A 34 0.28 -11.35 -5.46
C VAL A 34 0.92 -10.52 -4.35
N MET A 35 0.15 -9.80 -3.54
CA MET A 35 0.69 -9.04 -2.40
C MET A 35 1.43 -9.96 -1.42
N ASP A 36 0.85 -11.11 -1.07
CA ASP A 36 1.51 -12.09 -0.20
C ASP A 36 2.82 -12.58 -0.79
N ALA A 37 2.84 -12.96 -2.07
CA ALA A 37 4.06 -13.41 -2.74
C ALA A 37 5.15 -12.31 -2.78
N VAL A 38 4.76 -11.04 -2.96
CA VAL A 38 5.70 -9.90 -2.86
C VAL A 38 6.26 -9.77 -1.44
N LEU A 39 5.40 -9.80 -0.41
CA LEU A 39 5.81 -9.69 1.00
C LEU A 39 6.78 -10.83 1.40
N HIS A 40 6.49 -12.05 0.97
CA HIS A 40 7.32 -13.25 1.18
C HIS A 40 8.58 -13.29 0.30
N ASN A 41 8.84 -12.26 -0.51
CA ASN A 41 10.01 -12.17 -1.37
C ASN A 41 10.11 -13.34 -2.38
N ASP A 42 9.00 -13.72 -3.02
CA ASP A 42 8.99 -14.82 -3.99
C ASP A 42 9.98 -14.55 -5.14
N PRO A 43 11.03 -15.38 -5.32
CA PRO A 43 12.03 -15.20 -6.37
C PRO A 43 11.45 -15.19 -7.79
N ARG A 44 10.29 -15.79 -8.01
CA ARG A 44 9.62 -15.83 -9.32
C ARG A 44 9.13 -14.45 -9.75
N LEU A 45 8.79 -13.59 -8.80
CA LEU A 45 8.28 -12.23 -9.06
C LEU A 45 9.40 -11.19 -9.24
N ARG A 46 10.63 -11.54 -8.89
CA ARG A 46 11.82 -10.67 -9.05
C ARG A 46 12.29 -10.61 -10.51
N GLN A 47 11.80 -11.48 -11.38
CA GLN A 47 12.21 -11.57 -12.77
C GLN A 47 11.73 -10.32 -13.54
N GLY A 48 12.64 -9.66 -14.26
CA GLY A 48 12.34 -8.49 -15.11
C GLY A 48 12.81 -7.15 -14.54
N ASN A 49 12.63 -6.90 -13.23
CA ASN A 49 13.15 -5.69 -12.58
C ASN A 49 13.29 -5.86 -11.06
N GLU A 50 14.46 -6.35 -10.63
CA GLU A 50 14.75 -6.64 -9.23
C GLU A 50 14.75 -5.39 -8.33
N ALA A 51 15.30 -4.28 -8.83
CA ALA A 51 15.34 -3.03 -8.08
C ALA A 51 13.94 -2.44 -7.83
N ALA A 52 13.06 -2.47 -8.85
CA ALA A 52 11.67 -2.05 -8.68
C ALA A 52 10.91 -2.97 -7.73
N PHE A 53 11.17 -4.29 -7.80
CA PHE A 53 10.57 -5.25 -6.89
C PHE A 53 10.98 -4.99 -5.43
N ASP A 54 12.27 -4.79 -5.17
CA ASP A 54 12.77 -4.51 -3.83
C ASP A 54 12.19 -3.21 -3.25
N LYS A 55 12.08 -2.16 -4.07
CA LYS A 55 11.45 -0.91 -3.65
C LYS A 55 9.97 -1.09 -3.35
N MET A 56 9.23 -1.78 -4.21
CA MET A 56 7.80 -2.06 -4.01
C MET A 56 7.57 -2.88 -2.75
N ARG A 57 8.34 -3.95 -2.56
CA ARG A 57 8.30 -4.77 -1.35
C ARG A 57 8.61 -3.96 -0.10
N GLY A 58 9.64 -3.10 -0.15
CA GLY A 58 9.99 -2.22 0.96
C GLY A 58 8.85 -1.28 1.36
N LEU A 59 8.17 -0.67 0.39
CA LEU A 59 7.00 0.18 0.65
C LEU A 59 5.84 -0.61 1.27
N LEU A 60 5.56 -1.82 0.78
CA LEU A 60 4.52 -2.67 1.35
C LEU A 60 4.85 -3.09 2.78
N VAL A 61 6.07 -3.57 3.03
CA VAL A 61 6.52 -3.94 4.39
C VAL A 61 6.37 -2.76 5.34
N LEU A 62 6.83 -1.57 4.96
CA LEU A 62 6.68 -0.36 5.77
C LEU A 62 5.21 -0.06 6.11
N ALA A 63 4.30 -0.20 5.14
CA ALA A 63 2.88 0.03 5.35
C ALA A 63 2.29 -0.96 6.37
N PHE A 64 2.58 -2.27 6.22
CA PHE A 64 2.08 -3.28 7.15
C PHE A 64 2.67 -3.14 8.55
N THR A 65 3.97 -2.89 8.68
CA THR A 65 4.60 -2.63 9.98
C THR A 65 4.04 -1.38 10.67
N THR A 66 3.66 -0.35 9.90
CA THR A 66 2.99 0.84 10.45
C THR A 66 1.62 0.49 11.04
N VAL A 67 0.86 -0.41 10.39
CA VAL A 67 -0.42 -0.91 10.90
C VAL A 67 -0.21 -1.75 12.15
N GLU A 68 0.78 -2.65 12.16
CA GLU A 68 1.14 -3.45 13.33
C GLU A 68 1.49 -2.55 14.53
N HIS A 69 2.33 -1.54 14.33
CA HIS A 69 2.66 -0.58 15.39
C HIS A 69 1.45 0.23 15.87
N ALA A 70 0.53 0.61 14.98
CA ALA A 70 -0.71 1.27 15.37
C ALA A 70 -1.60 0.35 16.23
N VAL A 71 -1.65 -0.94 15.91
CA VAL A 71 -2.36 -1.94 16.73
C VAL A 71 -1.70 -2.08 18.11
N GLU A 72 -0.36 -2.11 18.17
CA GLU A 72 0.39 -2.19 19.44
C GLU A 72 0.18 -0.95 20.31
N SER A 73 0.10 0.24 19.72
CA SER A 73 0.03 1.51 20.44
C SER A 73 -1.39 1.97 20.77
N GLU A 74 -2.34 1.79 19.84
CA GLU A 74 -3.72 2.30 19.94
C GLU A 74 -4.76 1.17 20.12
N GLY A 75 -4.39 -0.08 19.84
CA GLY A 75 -5.26 -1.24 19.91
C GLY A 75 -6.01 -1.55 18.61
N VAL A 76 -6.42 -2.81 18.46
CA VAL A 76 -7.04 -3.34 17.23
C VAL A 76 -8.30 -2.56 16.81
N GLY A 77 -9.16 -2.18 17.77
CA GLY A 77 -10.43 -1.53 17.50
C GLY A 77 -10.28 -0.18 16.79
N PRO A 78 -9.58 0.80 17.40
CA PRO A 78 -9.29 2.09 16.78
C PRO A 78 -8.58 1.97 15.43
N THR A 79 -7.54 1.14 15.32
CA THR A 79 -6.80 0.96 14.06
C THR A 79 -7.69 0.40 12.94
N SER A 80 -8.54 -0.59 13.26
CA SER A 80 -9.48 -1.16 12.28
C SER A 80 -10.51 -0.13 11.81
N ALA A 81 -11.04 0.68 12.72
CA ALA A 81 -11.98 1.74 12.39
C ALA A 81 -11.34 2.80 11.48
N PHE A 82 -10.08 3.17 11.74
CA PHE A 82 -9.31 4.06 10.88
C PHE A 82 -9.13 3.50 9.46
N ILE A 83 -8.72 2.22 9.34
CA ILE A 83 -8.54 1.56 8.04
C ILE A 83 -9.86 1.51 7.25
N LEU A 84 -10.95 1.09 7.89
CA LEU A 84 -12.26 1.00 7.24
C LEU A 84 -12.73 2.37 6.72
N ARG A 85 -12.49 3.43 7.48
CA ARG A 85 -12.77 4.79 7.03
C ARG A 85 -11.92 5.19 5.82
N ALA A 86 -10.62 4.92 5.85
CA ALA A 86 -9.72 5.24 4.74
C ALA A 86 -10.13 4.48 3.45
N LEU A 87 -10.57 3.23 3.57
CA LEU A 87 -11.10 2.45 2.45
C LEU A 87 -12.36 3.09 1.86
N ALA A 88 -13.32 3.49 2.70
CA ALA A 88 -14.53 4.18 2.25
C ALA A 88 -14.21 5.47 1.48
N GLU A 89 -13.27 6.28 1.99
CA GLU A 89 -12.81 7.51 1.33
C GLU A 89 -12.13 7.24 -0.03
N VAL A 90 -11.46 6.10 -0.20
CA VAL A 90 -10.87 5.69 -1.49
C VAL A 90 -11.95 5.24 -2.47
N ASP A 91 -12.94 4.48 -2.00
CA ASP A 91 -14.02 3.99 -2.85
C ASP A 91 -14.91 5.13 -3.35
N GLU A 92 -15.21 6.11 -2.50
CA GLU A 92 -15.89 7.35 -2.91
C GLU A 92 -15.10 8.09 -4.01
N ARG A 93 -13.79 8.28 -3.82
CA ARG A 93 -12.92 8.92 -4.83
C ARG A 93 -12.90 8.19 -6.17
N ARG A 94 -12.99 6.85 -6.16
CA ARG A 94 -13.07 6.03 -7.37
C ARG A 94 -14.44 6.14 -8.05
N GLY A 95 -15.52 6.14 -7.27
CA GLY A 95 -16.88 6.34 -7.78
C GLY A 95 -17.09 7.71 -8.43
N LEU A 96 -16.37 8.74 -7.98
CA LEU A 96 -16.39 10.08 -8.59
C LEU A 96 -15.56 10.20 -9.88
N ARG A 97 -14.71 9.21 -10.19
CA ARG A 97 -13.85 9.17 -11.38
C ARG A 97 -14.28 8.12 -12.42
N GLY A 98 -15.40 7.42 -12.16
CA GLY A 98 -15.97 6.37 -13.00
C GLY A 98 -17.01 6.88 -13.99
#